data_AF-A0AAW0I9Y6-F1
#
_entry.id   AF-A0AAW0I9Y6-F1
#
_cell.length_a   1.000
_cell.length_b   1.000
_cell.length_c   1.000
_cell.angle_alpha   90.00
_cell.angle_beta   90.00
_cell.angle_gamma   90.00
#
_symmetry.space_group_name_H-M   'P 1'
#
loop_
_entity.id
_entity.type
_entity.pdbx_description
1 polymer ?
#
loop_
_entity_poly.entity_id
_entity_poly.type
_entity_poly.pdbx_seq_one_letter_code
_entity_poly.pdbx_strand_id
1 'polypeptide(L)'
;MQNMATGNHCTVTEFFLAGLSKNQELKMPLFFLFTGIYVVTVAGNLGMITLIVLSCLLHNPMYYFLSSLSFIDFCQSTVVTPNMLMSFVTGKNLISYPGCMTQLYFLIIFGVAECYTLAAMAYDRYVAICSPLLYGVTMSYQISSALISGVYIFSVLSASIHTGFMIRIRF
;
A
#
# COMPACT_ATOMS: atom_id res chain seq x y z
N MET A 1 4.71 -32.01 -45.51
CA MET A 1 3.58 -31.82 -44.57
C MET A 1 4.16 -31.47 -43.22
N GLN A 2 3.70 -30.36 -42.68
CA GLN A 2 4.26 -29.58 -41.58
C GLN A 2 3.75 -30.12 -40.24
N ASN A 3 4.62 -30.61 -39.36
CA ASN A 3 4.24 -30.91 -37.97
C ASN A 3 4.59 -29.70 -37.10
N MET A 4 3.53 -29.04 -36.64
CA MET A 4 3.57 -27.89 -35.74
C MET A 4 4.30 -28.26 -34.45
N ALA A 5 5.36 -27.53 -34.14
CA ALA A 5 5.95 -27.50 -32.81
C ALA A 5 4.92 -26.88 -31.86
N THR A 6 4.27 -27.72 -31.07
CA THR A 6 3.44 -27.34 -29.93
C THR A 6 4.32 -26.51 -29.00
N GLY A 7 4.09 -25.18 -28.99
CA GLY A 7 4.78 -24.28 -28.08
C GLY A 7 4.58 -24.75 -26.65
N ASN A 8 5.67 -24.97 -25.92
CA ASN A 8 5.65 -25.22 -24.48
C ASN A 8 5.06 -23.99 -23.79
N HIS A 9 3.74 -23.98 -23.62
CA HIS A 9 3.04 -23.01 -22.79
C HIS A 9 3.26 -23.40 -21.32
N CYS A 10 4.37 -22.97 -20.72
CA CYS A 10 4.54 -23.02 -19.28
C CYS A 10 3.64 -21.94 -18.66
N THR A 11 2.41 -22.30 -18.29
CA THR A 11 1.64 -21.48 -17.35
C THR A 11 2.39 -21.44 -16.03
N VAL A 12 3.01 -20.29 -15.71
CA VAL A 12 3.62 -20.04 -14.40
C VAL A 12 2.49 -20.01 -13.36
N THR A 13 2.29 -21.13 -12.67
CA THR A 13 1.23 -21.30 -11.66
C THR A 13 1.63 -20.78 -10.29
N GLU A 14 2.93 -20.71 -10.02
CA GLU A 14 3.49 -20.42 -8.70
C GLU A 14 4.68 -19.46 -8.84
N PHE A 15 4.65 -18.37 -8.07
CA PHE A 15 5.83 -17.54 -7.87
C PHE A 15 6.49 -17.96 -6.57
N PHE A 16 7.79 -18.25 -6.63
CA PHE A 16 8.58 -18.45 -5.43
C PHE A 16 8.97 -17.08 -4.88
N LEU A 17 8.35 -16.66 -3.77
CA LEU A 17 8.90 -15.54 -3.03
C LEU A 17 10.28 -16.00 -2.53
N ALA A 18 11.36 -15.42 -3.07
CA ALA A 18 12.69 -15.66 -2.54
C ALA A 18 12.69 -15.17 -1.09
N GLY A 19 12.50 -16.11 -0.14
CA GLY A 19 12.41 -15.79 1.27
C GLY A 19 13.64 -15.02 1.72
N LEU A 20 13.45 -14.02 2.59
CA LEU A 20 14.50 -13.11 3.06
C LEU A 20 15.75 -13.82 3.62
N SER A 21 15.62 -15.07 4.06
CA SER A 21 16.74 -15.90 4.49
C SER A 21 16.55 -17.37 4.12
N LYS A 22 17.57 -17.98 3.48
CA LYS A 22 17.69 -19.43 3.28
C LYS A 22 18.02 -20.17 4.59
N ASN A 23 18.53 -19.46 5.60
CA ASN A 23 18.93 -20.05 6.87
C ASN A 23 17.72 -20.19 7.79
N GLN A 24 17.37 -21.43 8.13
CA GLN A 24 16.20 -21.76 8.94
C GLN A 24 16.24 -21.12 10.34
N GLU A 25 17.44 -20.88 10.88
CA GLU A 25 17.64 -20.21 12.18
C GLU A 25 17.23 -18.73 12.18
N LEU A 26 17.31 -18.04 11.03
CA LEU A 26 16.93 -16.63 10.93
C LEU A 26 15.42 -16.42 10.72
N LYS A 27 14.66 -17.46 10.35
CA LYS A 27 13.22 -17.35 10.10
C LYS A 27 12.43 -17.02 11.37
N MET A 28 12.77 -17.66 12.50
CA MET A 28 12.11 -17.43 13.79
C MET A 28 12.29 -15.99 14.31
N PRO A 29 13.51 -15.42 14.39
CA PRO A 29 13.66 -14.04 14.82
C PRO A 29 13.01 -13.04 13.86
N LEU A 30 13.08 -13.27 12.54
CA LEU A 30 12.38 -12.43 11.56
C LEU A 30 10.86 -12.50 11.75
N PHE A 31 10.29 -13.68 12.01
CA PHE A 31 8.87 -13.84 12.27
C PHE A 31 8.41 -12.98 13.45
N PHE A 32 9.08 -13.05 14.60
CA PHE A 32 8.74 -12.22 15.76
C PHE A 32 8.94 -10.73 15.48
N LEU A 33 10.00 -10.36 14.77
CA LEU A 33 10.25 -8.97 14.37
C LEU A 33 9.13 -8.41 13.49
N PHE A 34 8.77 -9.08 12.40
CA PHE A 34 7.70 -8.65 11.50
C PHE A 34 6.33 -8.67 12.17
N THR A 35 6.08 -9.63 13.07
CA THR A 35 4.87 -9.66 13.90
C THR A 35 4.80 -8.44 14.82
N GLY A 36 5.90 -8.11 15.49
CA GLY A 36 5.99 -6.93 16.35
C GLY A 36 5.73 -5.64 15.58
N ILE A 37 6.40 -5.47 14.43
CA ILE A 37 6.18 -4.33 13.53
C ILE A 37 4.71 -4.26 13.11
N TYR A 38 4.10 -5.37 12.69
CA TYR A 38 2.70 -5.42 12.31
C TYR A 38 1.76 -4.93 13.41
N VAL A 39 1.90 -5.47 14.63
CA VAL A 39 1.04 -5.09 15.76
C VAL A 39 1.19 -3.61 16.08
N VAL A 40 2.42 -3.09 16.12
CA VAL A 40 2.69 -1.68 16.38
C VAL A 40 2.10 -0.79 15.29
N THR A 41 2.31 -1.13 14.01
CA THR A 41 1.79 -0.34 12.88
C THR A 41 0.27 -0.34 12.85
N VAL A 42 -0.37 -1.49 13.06
CA VAL A 42 -1.83 -1.59 13.10
C VAL A 42 -2.41 -0.82 14.29
N ALA A 43 -1.88 -1.05 15.50
CA ALA A 43 -2.36 -0.37 16.70
C ALA A 43 -2.15 1.15 16.61
N GLY A 44 -0.99 1.59 16.11
CA GLY A 44 -0.66 3.01 15.94
C GLY A 44 -1.60 3.70 14.94
N ASN A 45 -1.80 3.11 13.76
CA ASN A 45 -2.63 3.72 12.72
C ASN A 45 -4.13 3.68 13.05
N LEU A 46 -4.64 2.57 13.61
CA LEU A 46 -6.02 2.53 14.09
C LEU A 46 -6.24 3.48 15.27
N GLY A 47 -5.27 3.57 16.18
CA GLY A 47 -5.29 4.53 17.28
C GLY A 47 -5.34 5.96 16.76
N MET A 48 -4.55 6.29 15.74
CA MET A 48 -4.52 7.61 15.12
C MET A 48 -5.85 7.97 14.44
N ILE A 49 -6.44 7.05 13.66
CA ILE A 49 -7.77 7.23 13.07
C ILE A 49 -8.81 7.46 14.17
N THR A 50 -8.81 6.62 15.21
CA THR A 50 -9.76 6.70 16.33
C THR A 50 -9.64 8.04 17.06
N LEU A 51 -8.42 8.48 17.33
CA LEU A 51 -8.14 9.76 18.00
C LEU A 51 -8.63 10.93 17.15
N ILE A 52 -8.40 10.91 15.84
CA ILE A 52 -8.89 11.96 14.92
C ILE A 52 -10.42 12.01 14.92
N VAL A 53 -11.10 10.85 14.86
CA VAL A 53 -12.58 10.77 14.85
C VAL A 53 -13.21 11.22 16.16
N LEU A 54 -12.63 10.86 17.31
CA LEU A 54 -13.12 11.26 18.64
C LEU A 54 -12.91 12.74 18.94
N SER A 55 -11.99 13.39 18.23
CA SER A 55 -11.61 14.78 18.49
C SER A 55 -12.43 15.76 17.65
N CYS A 56 -13.55 16.27 18.19
CA CYS A 56 -14.36 17.30 17.51
C CYS A 56 -13.63 18.63 17.22
N LEU A 57 -12.49 18.92 17.84
CA LEU A 57 -11.73 20.18 17.65
C LEU A 57 -10.80 20.19 16.42
N LEU A 58 -10.67 19.10 15.69
CA LEU A 58 -9.67 18.93 14.63
C LEU A 58 -10.18 19.36 13.23
N HIS A 59 -10.77 20.55 13.14
CA HIS A 59 -11.27 21.11 11.86
C HIS A 59 -10.14 21.64 10.95
N ASN A 60 -9.01 20.95 10.91
CA ASN A 60 -7.84 21.31 10.11
C ASN A 60 -7.67 20.30 8.95
N PRO A 61 -7.47 20.76 7.71
CA PRO A 61 -7.31 19.91 6.53
C PRO A 61 -6.19 18.86 6.67
N MET A 62 -5.15 19.19 7.44
CA MET A 62 -4.05 18.29 7.78
C MET A 62 -4.51 16.97 8.44
N TYR A 63 -5.52 16.99 9.29
CA TYR A 63 -6.00 15.78 9.98
C TYR A 63 -6.74 14.83 9.04
N TYR A 64 -7.36 15.35 7.99
CA TYR A 64 -7.95 14.53 6.95
C TYR A 64 -6.88 13.76 6.17
N PHE A 65 -5.77 14.43 5.81
CA PHE A 65 -4.62 13.78 5.19
C PHE A 65 -3.98 12.73 6.11
N LEU A 66 -3.81 13.05 7.41
CA LEU A 66 -3.30 12.11 8.41
C LEU A 66 -4.20 10.88 8.57
N SER A 67 -5.52 11.05 8.64
CA SER A 67 -6.46 9.93 8.71
C SER A 67 -6.38 9.06 7.45
N SER A 68 -6.26 9.66 6.27
CA SER A 68 -6.09 8.95 5.01
C SER A 68 -4.77 8.17 4.97
N LEU A 69 -3.68 8.79 5.42
CA LEU A 69 -2.35 8.17 5.51
C LEU A 69 -2.35 6.98 6.47
N SER A 70 -2.93 7.14 7.67
CA SER A 70 -3.05 6.03 8.62
C SER A 70 -3.90 4.87 8.08
N PHE A 71 -4.95 5.17 7.31
CA PHE A 71 -5.72 4.12 6.65
C PHE A 71 -4.89 3.38 5.59
N ILE A 72 -4.13 4.11 4.77
CA ILE A 72 -3.22 3.55 3.77
C ILE A 72 -2.18 2.63 4.45
N ASP A 73 -1.54 3.09 5.52
CA ASP A 73 -0.51 2.34 6.25
C ASP A 73 -1.07 1.06 6.89
N PHE A 74 -2.28 1.14 7.46
CA PHE A 74 -2.99 -0.01 7.99
C PHE A 74 -3.29 -1.05 6.90
N CYS A 75 -3.84 -0.62 5.76
CA CYS A 75 -4.14 -1.50 4.65
C CYS A 75 -2.88 -2.11 4.03
N GLN A 76 -1.84 -1.30 3.79
CA GLN A 76 -0.55 -1.74 3.25
C GLN A 76 0.09 -2.81 4.15
N SER A 77 0.10 -2.60 5.46
CA SER A 77 0.60 -3.58 6.43
C SER A 77 -0.21 -4.89 6.39
N THR A 78 -1.53 -4.78 6.29
CA THR A 78 -2.43 -5.95 6.25
C THR A 78 -2.33 -6.75 4.94
N VAL A 79 -1.98 -6.12 3.82
CA VAL A 79 -1.81 -6.83 2.54
C VAL A 79 -0.48 -7.59 2.47
N VAL A 80 0.59 -7.00 3.02
CA VAL A 80 1.95 -7.53 2.88
C VAL A 80 2.31 -8.50 3.99
N THR A 81 2.07 -8.10 5.24
CA THR A 81 2.64 -8.78 6.40
C THR A 81 2.03 -10.16 6.65
N PRO A 82 0.72 -10.41 6.53
CA PRO A 82 0.14 -11.74 6.74
C PRO A 82 0.66 -12.79 5.74
N ASN A 83 0.78 -12.43 4.46
CA ASN A 83 1.33 -13.31 3.43
C ASN A 83 2.80 -13.63 3.71
N MET A 84 3.57 -12.62 4.13
CA MET A 84 4.97 -12.78 4.50
C MET A 84 5.14 -13.68 5.75
N LEU A 85 4.33 -13.49 6.79
CA LEU A 85 4.34 -14.31 8.01
C LEU A 85 3.96 -15.78 7.72
N MET A 86 2.94 -16.00 6.88
CA MET A 86 2.53 -17.34 6.48
C MET A 86 3.65 -18.09 5.74
N SER A 87 4.45 -17.36 4.97
CA SER A 87 5.66 -17.86 4.29
C SER A 87 6.72 -18.35 5.27
N PHE A 88 6.89 -17.66 6.41
CA PHE A 88 7.83 -18.08 7.45
C PHE A 88 7.37 -19.32 8.22
N VAL A 89 6.07 -19.41 8.54
CA VAL A 89 5.48 -20.53 9.29
C VAL A 89 5.42 -21.81 8.48
N THR A 90 4.96 -21.73 7.23
CA THR A 90 4.70 -22.91 6.38
C THR A 90 5.98 -23.45 5.73
N GLY A 91 7.07 -22.67 5.74
CA GLY A 91 8.34 -23.01 5.08
C GLY A 91 8.28 -23.06 3.55
N LYS A 92 7.08 -23.00 2.96
CA LYS A 92 6.77 -22.99 1.54
C LYS A 92 6.42 -21.57 1.13
N ASN A 93 7.27 -20.92 0.34
CA ASN A 93 7.04 -19.57 -0.18
C ASN A 93 6.20 -19.61 -1.48
N LEU A 94 5.07 -20.33 -1.45
CA LEU A 94 4.23 -20.53 -2.63
C LEU A 94 3.06 -19.54 -2.57
N ILE A 95 3.17 -18.47 -3.35
CA ILE A 95 2.03 -17.62 -3.66
C ILE A 95 1.52 -17.98 -5.05
N SER A 96 0.21 -18.15 -5.18
CA SER A 96 -0.40 -18.38 -6.48
C SER A 96 -0.19 -17.15 -7.37
N TYR A 97 -0.03 -17.35 -8.68
CA TYR A 97 0.03 -16.25 -9.64
C TYR A 97 -1.06 -15.17 -9.43
N PRO A 98 -2.36 -15.53 -9.31
CA PRO A 98 -3.39 -14.52 -9.03
C PRO A 98 -3.22 -13.84 -7.66
N GLY A 99 -2.82 -14.57 -6.62
CA GLY A 99 -2.55 -13.98 -5.30
C GLY A 99 -1.41 -12.96 -5.33
N CYS A 100 -0.34 -13.27 -6.07
CA CYS A 100 0.80 -12.38 -6.28
C CYS A 100 0.38 -11.11 -7.02
N MET A 101 -0.40 -11.26 -8.10
CA MET A 101 -0.90 -10.11 -8.86
C MET A 101 -1.86 -9.24 -8.04
N THR A 102 -2.72 -9.84 -7.21
CA THR A 102 -3.57 -9.09 -6.28
C THR A 102 -2.75 -8.34 -5.24
N GLN A 103 -1.73 -8.98 -4.64
CA GLN A 103 -0.84 -8.32 -3.68
C GLN A 103 -0.08 -7.15 -4.34
N LEU A 104 0.46 -7.35 -5.54
CA LEU A 104 1.14 -6.30 -6.31
C LEU A 104 0.19 -5.13 -6.63
N TYR A 105 -1.04 -5.42 -7.06
CA TYR A 105 -2.05 -4.41 -7.37
C TYR A 105 -2.32 -3.51 -6.16
N PHE A 106 -2.60 -4.10 -5.00
CA PHE A 106 -2.85 -3.34 -3.77
C PHE A 106 -1.59 -2.59 -3.28
N LEU A 107 -0.41 -3.20 -3.38
CA LEU A 107 0.86 -2.54 -3.08
C LEU A 107 1.06 -1.27 -3.91
N ILE A 108 0.76 -1.32 -5.20
CA ILE A 108 0.89 -0.15 -6.07
C ILE A 108 -0.17 0.90 -5.71
N ILE A 109 -1.42 0.51 -5.44
CA ILE A 109 -2.45 1.46 -5.00
C ILE A 109 -2.00 2.19 -3.74
N PHE A 110 -1.62 1.46 -2.70
CA PHE A 110 -1.30 2.06 -1.41
C PHE A 110 0.00 2.85 -1.45
N GLY A 111 1.05 2.35 -2.12
CA GLY A 111 2.30 3.08 -2.28
C GLY A 111 2.16 4.38 -3.08
N VAL A 112 1.39 4.37 -4.16
CA VAL A 112 1.06 5.60 -4.92
C VAL A 112 0.24 6.55 -4.04
N ALA A 113 -0.79 6.04 -3.37
CA ALA A 113 -1.63 6.87 -2.50
C ALA A 113 -0.85 7.50 -1.35
N GLU A 114 0.08 6.77 -0.73
CA GLU A 114 0.98 7.24 0.33
C GLU A 114 1.81 8.42 -0.18
N CYS A 115 2.48 8.27 -1.33
CA CYS A 115 3.33 9.30 -1.92
C CYS A 115 2.56 10.58 -2.23
N TYR A 116 1.39 10.48 -2.87
CA TYR A 116 0.59 11.65 -3.21
C TYR A 116 -0.09 12.29 -1.99
N THR A 117 -0.43 11.50 -0.96
CA THR A 117 -0.95 12.05 0.30
C THR A 117 0.14 12.83 1.04
N LEU A 118 1.37 12.31 1.12
CA LEU A 118 2.52 13.03 1.67
C LEU A 118 2.82 14.32 0.88
N ALA A 119 2.73 14.27 -0.46
CA ALA A 119 2.87 15.45 -1.30
C ALA A 119 1.77 16.49 -1.03
N ALA A 120 0.52 16.06 -0.85
CA ALA A 120 -0.58 16.95 -0.50
C ALA A 120 -0.39 17.60 0.88
N MET A 121 0.13 16.85 1.86
CA MET A 121 0.49 17.39 3.18
C MET A 121 1.62 18.42 3.10
N ALA A 122 2.66 18.13 2.31
CA ALA A 122 3.76 19.07 2.07
C ALA A 122 3.24 20.36 1.40
N TYR A 123 2.33 20.22 0.44
CA TYR A 123 1.68 21.34 -0.22
C TYR A 123 0.81 22.16 0.74
N ASP A 124 0.01 21.52 1.59
CA ASP A 124 -0.77 22.20 2.64
C ASP A 124 0.12 23.05 3.56
N ARG A 125 1.22 22.47 4.06
CA ARG A 125 2.19 23.19 4.90
C ARG A 125 2.87 24.33 4.14
N TYR A 126 3.19 24.13 2.87
CA TYR A 126 3.77 25.19 2.02
C TYR A 126 2.81 26.38 1.87
N VAL A 127 1.53 26.14 1.53
CA VAL A 127 0.54 27.22 1.37
C VAL A 127 0.28 27.94 2.70
N ALA A 128 0.27 27.21 3.82
CA ALA A 128 0.12 27.80 5.15
C ALA A 128 1.24 28.79 5.50
N ILE A 129 2.47 28.52 5.04
CA ILE A 129 3.64 29.37 5.30
C ILE A 129 3.73 30.53 4.30
N CYS A 130 3.60 30.24 3.00
CA CYS A 130 3.85 31.23 1.95
C CYS A 130 2.67 32.17 1.71
N SER A 131 1.43 31.74 2.00
CA SER A 131 0.21 32.50 1.69
C SER A 131 -0.84 32.40 2.81
N PRO A 132 -0.53 32.86 4.05
CA PRO A 132 -1.41 32.67 5.21
C PRO A 132 -2.78 33.33 5.04
N LEU A 133 -2.88 34.47 4.35
CA LEU A 133 -4.18 35.14 4.10
C LEU A 133 -5.09 34.37 3.13
N LEU A 134 -4.52 33.58 2.22
CA LEU A 134 -5.29 32.80 1.25
C LEU A 134 -5.53 31.35 1.71
N TYR A 135 -4.86 30.91 2.79
CA TYR A 135 -4.89 29.53 3.26
C TYR A 135 -6.31 28.99 3.46
N GLY A 136 -7.21 29.75 4.10
CA GLY A 136 -8.57 29.30 4.34
C GLY A 136 -9.40 29.07 3.06
N VAL A 137 -9.07 29.77 1.97
CA VAL A 137 -9.73 29.61 0.66
C VAL A 137 -9.07 28.52 -0.17
N THR A 138 -7.74 28.41 -0.12
CA THR A 138 -6.96 27.43 -0.89
C THR A 138 -6.94 26.03 -0.26
N MET A 139 -7.04 25.94 1.06
CA MET A 139 -7.01 24.70 1.84
C MET A 139 -8.19 24.64 2.79
N SER A 140 -9.37 24.35 2.21
CA SER A 140 -10.59 24.04 2.95
C SER A 140 -10.80 22.53 3.04
N TYR A 141 -11.65 22.09 3.97
CA TYR A 141 -12.03 20.68 4.11
C TYR A 141 -12.52 20.06 2.79
N GLN A 142 -13.29 20.81 2.00
CA GLN A 142 -13.82 20.36 0.71
C GLN A 142 -12.69 20.11 -0.31
N ILE A 143 -11.70 21.00 -0.36
CA ILE A 143 -10.54 20.87 -1.25
C ILE A 143 -9.68 19.69 -0.80
N SER A 144 -9.40 19.54 0.50
CA SER A 144 -8.63 18.40 1.02
C SER A 144 -9.33 17.06 0.77
N SER A 145 -10.66 17.01 0.91
CA SER A 145 -11.46 15.84 0.55
C SER A 145 -11.37 15.53 -0.95
N ALA A 146 -11.45 16.55 -1.81
CA ALA A 146 -11.32 16.39 -3.25
C ALA A 146 -9.91 15.92 -3.66
N LEU A 147 -8.87 16.47 -3.04
CA LEU A 147 -7.47 16.06 -3.27
C LEU A 147 -7.27 14.58 -2.94
N ILE A 148 -7.67 14.14 -1.74
CA ILE A 148 -7.58 12.72 -1.37
C ILE A 148 -8.40 11.83 -2.30
N SER A 149 -9.61 12.23 -2.69
CA SER A 149 -10.39 11.48 -3.66
C SER A 149 -9.64 11.35 -5.00
N GLY A 150 -9.00 12.44 -5.46
CA GLY A 150 -8.16 12.44 -6.65
C GLY A 150 -6.95 11.51 -6.50
N VAL A 151 -6.31 11.49 -5.33
CA VAL A 151 -5.21 10.57 -5.00
C VAL A 151 -5.66 9.12 -5.14
N TYR A 152 -6.79 8.74 -4.56
CA TYR A 152 -7.29 7.36 -4.67
C TYR A 152 -7.64 6.98 -6.11
N ILE A 153 -8.32 7.86 -6.85
CA ILE A 153 -8.65 7.63 -8.27
C ILE A 153 -7.39 7.43 -9.09
N PHE A 154 -6.41 8.32 -8.94
CA PHE A 154 -5.14 8.24 -9.67
C PHE A 154 -4.35 6.97 -9.30
N SER A 155 -4.35 6.61 -8.02
CA SER A 155 -3.68 5.39 -7.54
C SER A 155 -4.27 4.13 -8.14
N VAL A 156 -5.59 4.03 -8.23
CA VAL A 156 -6.29 2.91 -8.88
C VAL A 156 -5.99 2.84 -10.38
N LEU A 157 -6.00 3.98 -11.07
CA LEU A 157 -5.65 4.05 -12.50
C LEU A 157 -4.21 3.61 -12.74
N SER A 158 -3.27 4.14 -11.96
CA SER A 158 -1.85 3.79 -12.03
C SER A 158 -1.63 2.29 -11.78
N ALA A 159 -2.23 1.75 -10.72
CA ALA A 159 -2.14 0.33 -10.40
C ALA A 159 -2.74 -0.57 -11.49
N SER A 160 -3.85 -0.16 -12.09
CA SER A 160 -4.48 -0.88 -13.20
C SER A 160 -3.59 -0.91 -14.44
N ILE A 161 -2.93 0.20 -14.75
CA ILE A 161 -1.99 0.30 -15.87
C ILE A 161 -0.77 -0.60 -15.61
N HIS A 162 -0.11 -0.43 -14.45
CA HIS A 162 1.07 -1.22 -14.10
C HIS A 162 0.77 -2.73 -14.06
N THR A 163 -0.32 -3.12 -13.43
CA THR A 163 -0.72 -4.54 -13.33
C THR A 163 -1.14 -5.08 -14.69
N GLY A 164 -1.83 -4.28 -15.50
CA GLY A 164 -2.19 -4.64 -16.88
C GLY A 164 -0.96 -4.89 -17.77
N PHE A 165 0.08 -4.06 -17.64
CA PHE A 165 1.36 -4.32 -18.30
C PHE A 165 2.05 -5.58 -17.77
N MET A 166 2.08 -5.79 -16.46
CA MET A 166 2.67 -6.98 -15.84
C MET A 166 1.98 -8.28 -16.25
N ILE A 167 0.65 -8.29 -16.41
CA ILE A 167 -0.10 -9.45 -16.90
C ILE A 167 0.22 -9.74 -18.37
N ARG A 168 0.54 -8.71 -19.17
CA ARG A 168 0.93 -8.88 -20.58
C ARG A 168 2.35 -9.43 -20.75
N ILE A 169 3.22 -9.27 -19.75
CA ILE A 169 4.54 -9.89 -19.73
C ILE A 169 4.33 -11.39 -19.53
N ARG A 170 4.48 -12.15 -20.62
CA ARG A 170 4.48 -13.61 -20.56
C ARG A 170 5.81 -14.07 -19.95
N PHE A 171 5.71 -14.70 -18.78
CA PHE A 171 6.79 -15.46 -18.17
C PHE A 171 6.74 -16.91 -18.65
#